data_AF-A0A609CLJ1-F1
#
_entry.id   AF-A0A609CLJ1-F1
#
_cell.length_a   1.000
_cell.length_b   1.000
_cell.length_c   1.000
_cell.angle_alpha   90.00
_cell.angle_beta   90.00
_cell.angle_gamma   90.00
#
_symmetry.space_group_name_H-M   'P 1'
#
loop_
_entity.id
_entity.type
_entity.pdbx_description
1 polymer ?
#
loop_
_entity_poly.entity_id
_entity_poly.type
_entity_poly.pdbx_seq_one_letter_code
_entity_poly.pdbx_strand_id
1 'polypeptide(L)'
;MKRVLISLALLLTCGAGMVSDHTENRQFIHDQLQLDRQRFRALQTPEFLQQPRPVAPQDQAFLDLQASQFRQAMQPGERPVDAALVFVSFSMPPDELKQRVKDAAELNVPVVIRGMVNGDMRATANAVAGLVKESNTGGVQIDPTTFRKYNITAVPVLIVACGNQGDTVDRLQGDLTLHQALKRVAEEGDCADTARNLLRGEVQ
;
A
#
# COMPACT_ATOMS: atom_id res chain seq x y z
N MET A 1 23.76 80.27 -32.35
CA MET A 1 22.92 79.82 -33.50
C MET A 1 23.51 78.51 -33.99
N LYS A 2 22.92 77.32 -33.86
CA LYS A 2 21.65 76.87 -34.45
C LYS A 2 21.13 75.66 -33.67
N ARG A 3 19.81 75.63 -33.49
CA ARG A 3 18.99 74.54 -32.93
C ARG A 3 18.73 73.51 -34.04
N VAL A 4 18.70 72.22 -33.71
CA VAL A 4 17.84 71.24 -34.39
C VAL A 4 17.32 70.23 -33.35
N LEU A 5 16.01 70.31 -33.12
CA LEU A 5 15.14 69.31 -32.52
C LEU A 5 14.57 68.41 -33.63
N ILE A 6 14.07 67.22 -33.26
CA ILE A 6 13.02 66.33 -33.88
C ILE A 6 13.47 64.87 -33.61
N SER A 7 13.03 64.19 -32.54
CA SER A 7 11.74 63.50 -32.29
C SER A 7 11.49 62.24 -33.14
N LEU A 8 11.47 61.05 -32.53
CA LEU A 8 10.55 59.96 -32.90
C LEU A 8 10.39 58.92 -31.77
N ALA A 9 9.13 58.52 -31.57
CA ALA A 9 8.57 57.70 -30.51
C ALA A 9 9.10 56.26 -30.39
N LEU A 10 9.02 55.69 -29.18
CA LEU A 10 8.53 54.31 -29.04
C LEU A 10 7.68 54.16 -27.77
N LEU A 11 6.45 53.74 -28.04
CA LEU A 11 5.36 53.47 -27.11
C LEU A 11 5.63 52.24 -26.23
N LEU A 12 5.00 52.26 -25.06
CA LEU A 12 4.44 51.15 -24.28
C LEU A 12 4.99 49.74 -24.56
N THR A 13 5.65 49.18 -23.55
CA THR A 13 5.54 47.75 -23.26
C THR A 13 5.08 47.55 -21.82
N CYS A 14 3.78 47.31 -21.68
CA CYS A 14 3.27 46.46 -20.62
C CYS A 14 3.91 45.08 -20.75
N GLY A 15 4.41 44.52 -19.66
CA GLY A 15 4.84 43.12 -19.56
C GLY A 15 4.90 42.74 -18.09
N ALA A 16 3.75 42.40 -17.52
CA ALA A 16 3.41 41.01 -17.21
C ALA A 16 4.23 40.46 -16.03
N GLY A 17 3.70 40.66 -14.81
CA GLY A 17 4.03 39.78 -13.70
C GLY A 17 3.62 38.36 -14.08
N MET A 18 4.60 37.49 -14.30
CA MET A 18 4.39 36.10 -14.67
C MET A 18 5.00 35.23 -13.57
N VAL A 19 4.11 34.52 -12.89
CA VAL A 19 4.30 33.36 -12.01
C VAL A 19 5.50 32.49 -12.47
N SER A 20 6.63 32.52 -11.74
CA SER A 20 7.89 31.80 -12.07
C SER A 20 8.12 30.51 -11.26
N ASP A 21 7.30 30.26 -10.23
CA ASP A 21 7.64 29.32 -9.14
C ASP A 21 7.65 27.83 -9.57
N HIS A 22 6.83 27.45 -10.56
CA HIS A 22 6.72 26.04 -10.96
C HIS A 22 7.75 25.56 -11.99
N THR A 23 8.29 26.45 -12.83
CA THR A 23 9.23 26.05 -13.90
C THR A 23 10.63 25.88 -13.34
N GLU A 24 11.08 26.80 -12.49
CA GLU A 24 12.39 26.75 -11.83
C GLU A 24 12.49 25.54 -10.90
N ASN A 25 11.42 25.24 -10.15
CA ASN A 25 11.38 24.08 -9.27
C ASN A 25 11.44 22.75 -10.04
N ARG A 26 10.81 22.66 -11.23
CA ARG A 26 10.94 21.47 -12.09
C ARG A 26 12.34 21.30 -12.65
N GLN A 27 12.98 22.39 -13.07
CA GLN A 27 14.35 22.36 -13.58
C GLN A 27 15.34 21.95 -12.49
N PHE A 28 15.20 22.51 -11.29
CA PHE A 28 16.01 22.14 -10.13
C PHE A 28 15.91 20.64 -9.79
N ILE A 29 14.70 20.06 -9.78
CA ILE A 29 14.50 18.63 -9.53
C ILE A 29 15.14 17.78 -10.64
N HIS A 30 15.04 18.21 -11.90
CA HIS A 30 15.69 17.50 -13.01
C HIS A 30 17.21 17.50 -12.88
N ASP A 31 17.81 18.64 -12.53
CA ASP A 31 19.26 18.77 -12.35
C ASP A 31 19.75 17.93 -11.17
N GLN A 32 19.01 17.93 -10.05
CA GLN A 32 19.33 17.10 -8.89
C GLN A 32 19.29 15.61 -9.23
N LEU A 33 18.28 15.16 -9.96
CA LEU A 33 18.17 13.77 -10.41
C LEU A 33 19.32 13.37 -11.35
N GLN A 34 19.77 14.27 -12.21
CA GLN A 34 20.91 14.01 -13.10
C GLN A 34 22.22 13.88 -12.33
N LEU A 35 22.46 14.79 -11.37
CA LEU A 35 23.64 14.75 -10.51
C LEU A 35 23.69 13.46 -9.69
N ASP A 36 22.56 13.06 -9.08
CA ASP A 36 22.48 11.80 -8.36
C ASP A 36 22.76 10.61 -9.29
N ARG A 37 22.21 10.60 -10.50
CA ARG A 37 22.48 9.53 -11.48
C ARG A 37 23.96 9.44 -11.86
N GLN A 38 24.64 10.58 -11.99
CA GLN A 38 26.08 10.63 -12.25
C GLN A 38 26.87 10.09 -11.05
N ARG A 39 26.51 10.48 -9.82
CA ARG A 39 27.14 9.95 -8.59
C ARG A 39 26.95 8.46 -8.47
N PHE A 40 25.74 7.95 -8.71
CA PHE A 40 25.44 6.51 -8.71
C PHE A 40 26.23 5.75 -9.79
N ARG A 41 26.43 6.33 -10.97
CA ARG A 41 27.29 5.73 -12.00
C ARG A 41 28.77 5.77 -11.64
N ALA A 42 29.21 6.79 -10.92
CA ALA A 42 30.59 6.93 -10.46
C ALA A 42 30.92 6.02 -9.27
N LEU A 43 29.92 5.50 -8.56
CA LEU A 43 30.11 4.39 -7.63
C LEU A 43 30.52 3.16 -8.43
N GLN A 44 31.81 2.89 -8.47
CA GLN A 44 32.32 1.63 -9.01
C GLN A 44 31.72 0.49 -8.19
N THR A 45 31.04 -0.44 -8.86
CA THR A 45 30.68 -1.70 -8.23
C THR A 45 31.98 -2.35 -7.75
N PRO A 46 32.13 -2.66 -6.45
CA PRO A 46 33.35 -3.26 -5.96
C PRO A 46 33.65 -4.56 -6.73
N GLU A 47 34.93 -4.78 -7.03
CA GLU A 47 35.40 -5.79 -7.98
C GLU A 47 34.87 -7.21 -7.69
N PHE A 48 34.63 -7.53 -6.41
CA PHE A 48 34.07 -8.81 -5.98
C PHE A 48 32.64 -9.08 -6.48
N LEU A 49 31.87 -8.05 -6.86
CA LEU A 49 30.55 -8.19 -7.47
C LEU A 49 30.62 -8.34 -9.00
N GLN A 50 31.73 -7.95 -9.62
CA GLN A 50 31.93 -8.03 -11.08
C GLN A 50 32.43 -9.39 -11.53
N GLN A 51 33.03 -10.17 -10.62
CA GLN A 51 33.52 -11.50 -10.94
C GLN A 51 32.34 -12.47 -11.11
N PRO A 52 32.11 -13.02 -12.32
CA PRO A 52 31.15 -14.09 -12.48
C PRO A 52 31.67 -15.29 -11.69
N ARG A 53 31.06 -15.58 -10.54
CA ARG A 53 31.30 -16.84 -9.84
C ARG A 53 30.75 -17.96 -10.73
N PRO A 54 31.60 -18.82 -11.32
CA PRO A 54 31.09 -19.91 -12.12
C PRO A 54 30.31 -20.84 -11.21
N VAL A 55 29.00 -20.94 -11.44
CA VAL A 55 28.15 -21.95 -10.82
C VAL A 55 28.55 -23.29 -11.43
N ALA A 56 28.92 -24.27 -10.59
CA ALA A 56 29.25 -25.59 -11.06
C ALA A 56 28.07 -26.19 -11.86
N PRO A 57 28.29 -26.93 -12.96
CA PRO A 57 27.21 -27.45 -13.81
C PRO A 57 26.14 -28.26 -13.05
N GLN A 58 26.54 -28.93 -11.97
CA GLN A 58 25.66 -29.67 -11.05
C GLN A 58 24.68 -28.78 -10.28
N ASP A 59 25.06 -27.54 -9.97
CA ASP A 59 24.25 -26.60 -9.20
C ASP A 59 23.32 -25.78 -10.11
N GLN A 60 23.62 -25.67 -11.40
CA GLN A 60 22.82 -24.91 -12.37
C GLN A 60 21.39 -25.46 -12.47
N ALA A 61 21.23 -26.79 -12.56
CA ALA A 61 19.92 -27.43 -12.64
C ALA A 61 19.08 -27.18 -11.36
N PHE A 62 19.72 -27.22 -10.19
CA PHE A 62 19.06 -26.92 -8.91
C PHE A 62 18.64 -25.45 -8.81
N LEU A 63 19.51 -24.52 -9.21
CA LEU A 63 19.19 -23.09 -9.23
C LEU A 63 18.09 -22.76 -10.24
N ASP A 64 18.04 -23.42 -11.40
CA ASP A 64 16.97 -23.23 -12.39
C ASP A 64 15.63 -23.78 -11.91
N LEU A 65 15.63 -24.93 -11.21
CA LEU A 65 14.44 -25.48 -10.56
C LEU A 65 13.92 -24.57 -9.44
N GLN A 66 14.82 -23.97 -8.66
CA GLN A 66 14.44 -23.03 -7.61
C GLN A 66 13.95 -21.69 -8.20
N ALA A 67 14.66 -21.16 -9.20
CA ALA A 67 14.29 -19.93 -9.87
C ALA A 67 12.94 -20.04 -10.59
N SER A 68 12.65 -21.18 -11.21
CA SER A 68 11.33 -21.43 -11.84
C SER A 68 10.20 -21.50 -10.80
N GLN A 69 10.41 -22.14 -9.65
CA GLN A 69 9.45 -22.12 -8.53
C GLN A 69 9.23 -20.72 -7.97
N PHE A 70 10.30 -19.95 -7.72
CA PHE A 70 10.17 -18.56 -7.28
C PHE A 70 9.47 -17.69 -8.32
N ARG A 71 9.74 -17.89 -9.62
CA ARG A 71 9.04 -17.19 -10.70
C ARG A 71 7.57 -17.57 -10.76
N GLN A 72 7.21 -18.82 -10.48
CA GLN A 72 5.82 -19.27 -10.39
C GLN A 72 5.09 -18.63 -9.20
N ALA A 73 5.71 -18.61 -8.02
CA ALA A 73 5.15 -17.98 -6.82
C ALA A 73 5.10 -16.44 -6.89
N MET A 74 6.00 -15.82 -7.67
CA MET A 74 6.04 -14.38 -7.93
C MET A 74 5.41 -14.00 -9.28
N GLN A 75 4.69 -14.91 -9.96
CA GLN A 75 3.92 -14.47 -11.12
C GLN A 75 2.94 -13.39 -10.66
N PRO A 76 2.80 -12.28 -11.39
CA PRO A 76 1.78 -11.27 -11.12
C PRO A 76 0.33 -11.78 -11.25
N GLY A 77 0.13 -13.06 -11.55
CA GLY A 77 -1.17 -13.72 -11.59
C GLY A 77 -1.63 -14.09 -10.19
N GLU A 78 -2.80 -13.58 -9.82
CA GLU A 78 -3.62 -14.05 -8.71
C GLU A 78 -2.90 -14.32 -7.39
N ARG A 79 -2.55 -13.25 -6.65
CA ARG A 79 -2.48 -13.44 -5.19
C ARG A 79 -3.86 -13.95 -4.74
N PRO A 80 -3.94 -15.02 -3.93
CA PRO A 80 -5.20 -15.46 -3.36
C PRO A 80 -5.82 -14.26 -2.65
N VAL A 81 -7.01 -13.85 -3.12
CA VAL A 81 -7.71 -12.73 -2.52
C VAL A 81 -8.45 -13.28 -1.32
N ASP A 82 -8.08 -12.78 -0.13
CA ASP A 82 -8.76 -13.13 1.09
C ASP A 82 -10.26 -12.85 0.95
N ALA A 83 -11.09 -13.84 1.28
CA ALA A 83 -12.55 -13.76 1.15
C ALA A 83 -13.14 -12.60 1.97
N ALA A 84 -12.50 -12.25 3.08
CA ALA A 84 -12.82 -11.06 3.87
C ALA A 84 -11.57 -10.43 4.49
N LEU A 85 -11.61 -9.11 4.66
CA LEU A 85 -10.56 -8.29 5.25
C LEU A 85 -11.18 -7.26 6.18
N VAL A 86 -10.67 -7.17 7.42
CA VAL A 86 -11.09 -6.15 8.39
C VAL A 86 -10.02 -5.07 8.48
N PHE A 87 -10.39 -3.82 8.19
CA PHE A 87 -9.50 -2.68 8.20
C PHE A 87 -9.66 -1.87 9.48
N VAL A 88 -8.55 -1.72 10.20
CA VAL A 88 -8.50 -0.97 11.47
C VAL A 88 -7.31 -0.01 11.51
N SER A 89 -7.30 0.87 12.50
CA SER A 89 -6.23 1.84 12.71
C SER A 89 -5.94 2.01 14.20
N PHE A 90 -4.69 2.32 14.53
CA PHE A 90 -4.28 2.70 15.89
C PHE A 90 -4.84 4.06 16.34
N SER A 91 -5.55 4.79 15.46
CA SER A 91 -6.34 5.97 15.85
C SER A 91 -7.63 5.61 16.59
N MET A 92 -8.05 4.33 16.56
CA MET A 92 -9.17 3.83 17.34
C MET A 92 -8.77 3.62 18.80
N PRO A 93 -9.73 3.68 19.76
CA PRO A 93 -9.45 3.33 21.14
C PRO A 93 -8.89 1.90 21.26
N PRO A 94 -7.93 1.65 22.17
CA PRO A 94 -7.29 0.35 22.29
C PRO A 94 -8.28 -0.75 22.67
N ASP A 95 -9.30 -0.46 23.48
CA ASP A 95 -10.31 -1.43 23.90
C ASP A 95 -11.20 -1.88 22.73
N GLU A 96 -11.58 -0.94 21.86
CA GLU A 96 -12.33 -1.26 20.65
C GLU A 96 -11.47 -2.11 19.70
N LEU A 97 -10.22 -1.70 19.48
CA LEU A 97 -9.29 -2.42 18.61
C LEU A 97 -9.08 -3.87 19.08
N LYS A 98 -8.96 -4.09 20.39
CA LYS A 98 -8.88 -5.44 20.99
C LYS A 98 -10.12 -6.28 20.67
N GLN A 99 -11.31 -5.71 20.86
CA GLN A 99 -12.55 -6.41 20.55
C GLN A 99 -12.63 -6.75 19.06
N ARG A 100 -12.25 -5.84 18.16
CA ARG A 100 -12.22 -6.11 16.71
C ARG A 100 -11.27 -7.23 16.33
N VAL A 101 -10.07 -7.25 16.91
CA VAL A 101 -9.07 -8.29 16.64
C VAL A 101 -9.59 -9.64 17.14
N LYS A 102 -10.26 -9.67 18.30
CA LYS A 102 -10.89 -10.87 18.82
C LYS A 102 -12.02 -11.39 17.92
N ASP A 103 -12.96 -10.52 17.54
CA ASP A 103 -14.06 -10.88 16.63
C ASP A 103 -13.54 -11.44 15.30
N ALA A 104 -12.46 -10.85 14.76
CA ALA A 104 -11.82 -11.30 13.53
C ALA A 104 -11.10 -12.64 13.70
N ALA A 105 -10.46 -12.86 14.85
CA ALA A 105 -9.80 -14.12 15.17
C ALA A 105 -10.78 -15.29 15.29
N GLU A 106 -11.98 -15.07 15.82
CA GLU A 106 -13.04 -16.11 15.93
C GLU A 106 -13.48 -16.63 14.55
N LEU A 107 -13.42 -15.79 13.52
CA LEU A 107 -13.83 -16.12 12.15
C LEU A 107 -12.65 -16.35 11.19
N ASN A 108 -11.41 -16.43 11.71
CA ASN A 108 -10.18 -16.55 10.94
C ASN A 108 -10.03 -15.47 9.84
N VAL A 109 -10.57 -14.27 10.08
CA VAL A 109 -10.50 -13.17 9.12
C VAL A 109 -9.25 -12.31 9.43
N PRO A 110 -8.39 -12.04 8.44
CA PRO A 110 -7.22 -11.21 8.65
C PRO A 110 -7.59 -9.75 8.95
N VAL A 111 -6.93 -9.18 9.95
CA VAL A 111 -7.03 -7.77 10.31
C VAL A 111 -5.86 -7.01 9.68
N VAL A 112 -6.18 -5.93 8.95
CA VAL A 112 -5.21 -5.11 8.22
C VAL A 112 -5.12 -3.71 8.82
N ILE A 113 -3.89 -3.26 9.05
CA ILE A 113 -3.56 -1.91 9.47
C ILE A 113 -2.78 -1.19 8.37
N ARG A 114 -3.08 0.10 8.20
CA ARG A 114 -2.53 0.92 7.12
C ARG A 114 -1.01 1.08 7.19
N GLY A 115 -0.43 1.13 8.39
CA GLY A 115 0.99 1.41 8.55
C GLY A 115 1.45 1.35 10.00
N MET A 116 2.68 1.80 10.21
CA MET A 116 3.29 1.88 11.53
C MET A 116 2.66 2.98 12.39
N VAL A 117 2.60 2.74 13.69
CA VAL A 117 2.29 3.74 14.70
C VAL A 117 3.37 4.82 14.65
N ASN A 118 3.00 6.06 14.31
CA ASN A 118 3.91 7.22 14.28
C ASN A 118 5.22 7.01 13.47
N GLY A 119 5.24 6.08 12.52
CA GLY A 119 6.46 5.76 11.75
C GLY A 119 7.52 4.94 12.51
N ASP A 120 7.21 4.42 13.70
CA ASP A 120 8.15 3.63 14.51
C ASP A 120 7.74 2.14 14.55
N MET A 121 8.65 1.28 14.07
CA MET A 121 8.50 -0.17 14.11
C MET A 121 8.44 -0.72 15.54
N ARG A 122 9.20 -0.16 16.48
CA ARG A 122 9.22 -0.64 17.87
C ARG A 122 7.91 -0.34 18.57
N ALA A 123 7.41 0.89 18.42
CA ALA A 123 6.10 1.27 18.93
C ALA A 123 4.99 0.40 18.34
N THR A 124 5.05 0.14 17.03
CA THR A 124 4.09 -0.74 16.34
C THR A 124 4.15 -2.18 16.85
N ALA A 125 5.36 -2.75 16.98
CA ALA A 125 5.53 -4.10 17.49
C ALA A 125 5.00 -4.24 18.93
N ASN A 126 5.24 -3.25 19.79
CA ASN A 126 4.71 -3.24 21.15
C ASN A 126 3.18 -3.12 21.17
N ALA A 127 2.60 -2.26 20.34
CA ALA A 127 1.16 -2.10 20.24
C ALA A 127 0.49 -3.38 19.74
N VAL A 128 0.98 -3.97 18.65
CA VAL A 128 0.50 -5.26 18.13
C VAL A 128 0.69 -6.38 19.15
N ALA A 129 1.85 -6.45 19.81
CA ALA A 129 2.08 -7.45 20.85
C ALA A 129 1.11 -7.28 22.02
N GLY A 130 0.74 -6.05 22.41
CA GLY A 130 -0.27 -5.81 23.43
C GLY A 130 -1.67 -6.28 23.01
N LEU A 131 -2.02 -6.12 21.74
CA LEU A 131 -3.30 -6.58 21.18
C LEU A 131 -3.38 -8.11 21.12
N VAL A 132 -2.30 -8.76 20.67
CA VAL A 132 -2.27 -10.22 20.42
C VAL A 132 -1.96 -11.03 21.69
N LYS A 133 -1.20 -10.47 22.65
CA LYS A 133 -0.92 -11.16 23.93
C LYS A 133 -2.17 -11.44 24.75
N GLU A 134 -3.16 -10.55 24.67
CA GLU A 134 -4.42 -10.72 25.40
C GLU A 134 -5.41 -11.62 24.64
N SER A 135 -5.43 -11.57 23.30
CA SER A 135 -6.34 -12.40 22.49
C SER A 135 -5.81 -13.81 22.21
N ASN A 136 -4.50 -14.04 22.34
CA ASN A 136 -3.77 -15.29 22.02
C ASN A 136 -4.11 -15.92 20.66
N THR A 137 -4.79 -15.16 19.80
CA THR A 137 -5.47 -15.61 18.60
C THR A 137 -5.54 -14.43 17.63
N GLY A 138 -5.21 -14.67 16.37
CA GLY A 138 -5.23 -13.67 15.31
C GLY A 138 -3.95 -12.82 15.23
N GLY A 139 -3.38 -12.74 14.03
CA GLY A 139 -2.32 -11.81 13.70
C GLY A 139 -2.86 -10.53 13.07
N VAL A 140 -2.05 -9.47 13.05
CA VAL A 140 -2.36 -8.24 12.36
C VAL A 140 -1.39 -8.05 11.19
N GLN A 141 -1.93 -7.76 10.02
CA GLN A 141 -1.15 -7.49 8.82
C GLN A 141 -0.97 -5.99 8.63
N ILE A 142 0.22 -5.56 8.24
CA ILE A 142 0.48 -4.15 7.90
C ILE A 142 0.57 -4.05 6.38
N ASP A 143 -0.47 -3.51 5.75
CA ASP A 143 -0.53 -3.37 4.30
C ASP A 143 -1.14 -2.02 3.86
N PRO A 144 -0.30 -0.99 3.60
CA PRO A 144 -0.78 0.29 3.08
C PRO A 144 -1.34 0.21 1.65
N THR A 145 -0.99 -0.82 0.89
CA THR A 145 -1.39 -0.95 -0.52
C THR A 145 -2.86 -1.31 -0.63
N THR A 146 -3.33 -2.23 0.22
CA THR A 146 -4.72 -2.68 0.24
C THR A 146 -5.69 -1.59 0.71
N PHE A 147 -5.27 -0.72 1.64
CA PHE A 147 -6.03 0.48 2.00
C PHE A 147 -6.26 1.42 0.81
N ARG A 148 -5.25 1.57 -0.07
CA ARG A 148 -5.39 2.37 -1.30
C ARG A 148 -6.24 1.66 -2.34
N LYS A 149 -6.07 0.34 -2.50
CA LYS A 149 -6.85 -0.49 -3.44
C LYS A 149 -8.35 -0.32 -3.23
N TYR A 150 -8.81 -0.38 -1.98
CA TYR A 150 -10.23 -0.26 -1.63
C TYR A 150 -10.67 1.16 -1.25
N ASN A 151 -9.80 2.17 -1.47
CA ASN A 151 -10.04 3.58 -1.16
C ASN A 151 -10.63 3.80 0.26
N ILE A 152 -9.96 3.21 1.25
CA ILE A 152 -10.38 3.24 2.65
C ILE A 152 -9.77 4.48 3.32
N THR A 153 -10.64 5.45 3.60
CA THR A 153 -10.27 6.74 4.23
C THR A 153 -10.61 6.79 5.71
N ALA A 154 -11.60 6.01 6.15
CA ALA A 154 -12.09 5.93 7.52
C ALA A 154 -12.20 4.46 7.93
N VAL A 155 -12.07 4.20 9.22
CA VAL A 155 -12.13 2.87 9.85
C VAL A 155 -13.11 2.91 11.03
N PRO A 156 -13.67 1.76 11.49
CA PRO A 156 -13.51 0.41 10.96
C PRO A 156 -14.27 0.16 9.64
N VAL A 157 -13.70 -0.70 8.79
CA VAL A 157 -14.31 -1.13 7.52
C VAL A 157 -14.13 -2.65 7.34
N LEU A 158 -15.21 -3.34 6.99
CA LEU A 158 -15.18 -4.72 6.50
C LEU A 158 -15.26 -4.70 4.97
N ILE A 159 -14.37 -5.46 4.34
CA ILE A 159 -14.43 -5.77 2.93
C ILE A 159 -14.68 -7.26 2.78
N VAL A 160 -15.70 -7.64 2.00
CA VAL A 160 -15.94 -9.02 1.58
C VAL A 160 -15.75 -9.07 0.07
N ALA A 161 -14.86 -9.93 -0.40
CA ALA A 161 -14.55 -10.08 -1.82
C ALA A 161 -15.10 -11.42 -2.33
N CYS A 162 -15.68 -11.41 -3.54
CA CYS A 162 -16.22 -12.60 -4.19
C CYS A 162 -15.92 -12.59 -5.70
N GLY A 163 -16.11 -13.76 -6.32
CA GLY A 163 -15.78 -14.00 -7.72
C GLY A 163 -14.32 -14.40 -7.94
N ASN A 164 -13.91 -14.47 -9.21
CA ASN A 164 -12.54 -14.77 -9.56
C ASN A 164 -11.66 -13.57 -9.17
N GLN A 165 -10.64 -13.77 -8.33
CA GLN A 165 -9.73 -12.69 -7.91
C GLN A 165 -10.38 -11.50 -7.16
N GLY A 166 -11.57 -11.65 -6.61
CA GLY A 166 -12.27 -10.55 -5.94
C GLY A 166 -12.75 -9.45 -6.90
N ASP A 167 -13.25 -9.84 -8.07
CA ASP A 167 -13.90 -8.95 -9.05
C ASP A 167 -15.05 -8.14 -8.45
N THR A 168 -15.82 -8.75 -7.54
CA THR A 168 -16.94 -8.10 -6.84
C THR A 168 -16.60 -7.96 -5.36
N VAL A 169 -16.94 -6.80 -4.80
CA VAL A 169 -16.53 -6.43 -3.45
C VAL A 169 -17.64 -5.66 -2.75
N ASP A 170 -18.04 -6.18 -1.58
CA ASP A 170 -18.93 -5.48 -0.67
C ASP A 170 -18.12 -4.74 0.40
N ARG A 171 -18.45 -3.46 0.60
CA ARG A 171 -17.87 -2.62 1.64
C ARG A 171 -18.90 -2.27 2.69
N LEU A 172 -18.60 -2.60 3.94
CA LEU A 172 -19.38 -2.18 5.10
C LEU A 172 -18.53 -1.31 6.02
N GLN A 173 -19.08 -0.16 6.38
CA GLN A 173 -18.45 0.79 7.28
C GLN A 173 -19.41 1.08 8.43
N GLY A 174 -18.89 1.05 9.66
CA GLY A 174 -19.67 1.36 10.85
C GLY A 174 -19.23 0.58 12.09
N ASP A 175 -19.78 0.94 13.24
CA ASP A 175 -19.56 0.27 14.51
C ASP A 175 -20.46 -0.97 14.62
N LEU A 176 -20.15 -2.00 13.83
CA LEU A 176 -20.85 -3.28 13.82
C LEU A 176 -19.88 -4.39 14.18
N THR A 177 -20.32 -5.38 14.96
CA THR A 177 -19.52 -6.59 15.17
C THR A 177 -19.30 -7.32 13.86
N LEU A 178 -18.21 -8.11 13.75
CA LEU A 178 -17.89 -8.80 12.50
C LEU A 178 -19.03 -9.74 12.07
N HIS A 179 -19.65 -10.44 13.02
CA HIS A 179 -20.82 -11.28 12.78
C HIS A 179 -22.01 -10.51 12.20
N GLN A 180 -22.33 -9.34 12.75
CA GLN A 180 -23.42 -8.50 12.25
C GLN A 180 -23.12 -7.96 10.85
N ALA A 181 -21.88 -7.53 10.62
CA ALA A 181 -21.45 -7.04 9.33
C ALA A 181 -21.54 -8.14 8.26
N LEU A 182 -21.04 -9.35 8.54
CA LEU A 182 -21.19 -10.50 7.63
C LEU A 182 -22.65 -10.90 7.41
N LYS A 183 -23.49 -10.85 8.45
CA LYS A 183 -24.92 -11.10 8.31
C LYS A 183 -25.59 -10.10 7.37
N ARG A 184 -25.23 -8.82 7.47
CA ARG A 184 -25.71 -7.76 6.56
C ARG A 184 -25.32 -8.07 5.10
N VAL A 185 -24.07 -8.48 4.85
CA VAL A 185 -23.63 -8.91 3.51
C VAL A 185 -24.41 -10.15 3.04
N ALA A 186 -24.64 -11.11 3.92
CA ALA A 186 -25.38 -12.34 3.58
C ALA A 186 -26.87 -12.11 3.23
N GLU A 187 -27.45 -11.00 3.67
CA GLU A 187 -28.84 -10.62 3.44
C GLU A 187 -29.02 -9.64 2.27
N GLU A 188 -28.14 -8.65 2.15
CA GLU A 188 -28.30 -7.51 1.24
C GLU A 188 -27.13 -7.30 0.26
N GLY A 189 -26.00 -7.99 0.44
CA GLY A 189 -24.77 -7.78 -0.35
C GLY A 189 -24.64 -8.67 -1.59
N ASP A 190 -23.79 -8.26 -2.51
CA ASP A 190 -23.50 -8.99 -3.76
C ASP A 190 -22.70 -10.29 -3.49
N CYS A 191 -21.89 -10.29 -2.43
CA CYS A 191 -21.05 -11.41 -1.96
C CYS A 191 -21.73 -12.24 -0.86
N ALA A 192 -23.05 -12.40 -0.91
CA ALA A 192 -23.84 -13.07 0.12
C ALA A 192 -23.38 -14.51 0.42
N ASP A 193 -23.04 -15.29 -0.59
CA ASP A 193 -22.62 -16.69 -0.40
C ASP A 193 -21.26 -16.81 0.28
N THR A 194 -20.31 -15.93 -0.08
CA THR A 194 -19.02 -15.83 0.61
C THR A 194 -19.22 -15.50 2.09
N ALA A 195 -20.08 -14.52 2.39
CA ALA A 195 -20.37 -14.14 3.77
C ALA A 195 -21.03 -15.27 4.57
N ARG A 196 -21.92 -16.05 3.96
CA ARG A 196 -22.53 -17.24 4.59
C ARG A 196 -21.52 -18.34 4.89
N ASN A 197 -20.54 -18.55 4.01
CA ASN A 197 -19.49 -19.55 4.24
C ASN A 197 -18.55 -19.12 5.38
N LEU A 198 -18.19 -17.84 5.44
CA LEU A 198 -17.42 -17.28 6.55
C LEU A 198 -18.15 -17.42 7.90
N LEU A 199 -19.46 -17.18 7.93
CA LEU A 199 -20.28 -17.36 9.14
C LEU A 199 -20.39 -18.82 9.59
N ARG A 200 -20.25 -19.79 8.68
CA ARG A 200 -20.24 -21.23 8.99
C ARG A 200 -18.87 -21.74 9.46
N GLY A 201 -17.82 -20.92 9.38
CA GLY A 201 -16.45 -21.33 9.65
C GLY A 201 -15.87 -22.24 8.56
N GLU A 202 -16.51 -22.28 7.38
CA GLU A 202 -16.07 -23.06 6.23
C GLU A 202 -15.19 -22.16 5.34
N VAL A 203 -13.97 -21.91 5.79
CA VAL A 203 -12.93 -21.30 4.96
C VAL A 203 -12.20 -22.44 4.25
N GLN A 204 -12.30 -22.49 2.92
CA GLN A 204 -11.56 -23.42 2.04
C GLN A 204 -10.07 -23.08 2.02
#